data_AF-A0A9D9T3X4-F1
#
_entry.id   AF-A0A9D9T3X4-F1
#
_cell.length_a   1.000
_cell.length_b   1.000
_cell.length_c   1.000
_cell.angle_alpha   90.00
_cell.angle_beta   90.00
_cell.angle_gamma   90.00
#
_symmetry.space_group_name_H-M   'P 1'
#
loop_
_entity.id
_entity.type
_entity.pdbx_description
1 polymer ?
#
loop_
_entity_poly.entity_id
_entity_poly.type
_entity_poly.pdbx_seq_one_letter_code
_entity_poly.pdbx_strand_id
1 'polypeptide(L)'
;VFSCGNALHVNDLVDFVSQNAEQAGKSAAAYSGRERRLIEITPGDGLLYAVPQRLNLNEDNSKTDLYFRVREEENNCVLHIYADGKEILKKRYAFMRPPEMENLTIDFSACELNENSRVELRLERLGKGDGVK
;
A
#
# COMPACT_ATOMS: atom_id res chain seq x y z
N VAL A 1 -20.12 -8.58 -19.31
CA VAL A 1 -20.19 -7.43 -18.38
C VAL A 1 -18.91 -7.44 -17.57
N PHE A 2 -17.96 -6.56 -17.89
CA PHE A 2 -16.72 -6.41 -17.12
C PHE A 2 -17.00 -5.38 -16.03
N SER A 3 -16.89 -5.79 -14.77
CA SER A 3 -17.02 -4.91 -13.63
C SER A 3 -15.62 -4.44 -13.21
N CYS A 4 -15.34 -3.15 -13.45
CA CYS A 4 -14.26 -2.46 -12.75
C CYS A 4 -14.75 -2.16 -11.34
N GLY A 5 -14.45 -3.05 -10.41
CA GLY A 5 -14.85 -2.92 -9.01
C GLY A 5 -13.85 -3.64 -8.14
N ASN A 6 -13.25 -2.87 -7.23
CA ASN A 6 -12.43 -3.32 -6.11
C ASN A 6 -13.07 -4.55 -5.44
N ALA A 7 -12.60 -5.75 -5.78
CA ALA A 7 -13.06 -7.02 -5.23
C ALA A 7 -11.85 -7.88 -4.91
N LEU A 8 -11.33 -7.63 -3.71
CA LEU A 8 -11.02 -8.64 -2.71
C LEU A 8 -10.50 -9.98 -3.27
N HIS A 9 -9.17 -10.10 -3.20
CA HIS A 9 -8.43 -11.31 -2.85
C HIS A 9 -9.31 -12.53 -2.51
N VAL A 10 -9.34 -13.49 -3.43
CA VAL A 10 -9.56 -14.89 -3.07
C VAL A 10 -8.36 -15.64 -3.65
N ASN A 11 -7.39 -15.91 -2.78
CA ASN A 11 -6.52 -17.06 -2.98
C ASN A 11 -7.45 -18.26 -2.85
N ASP A 12 -7.80 -18.88 -3.97
CA ASP A 12 -8.28 -20.25 -3.91
C ASP A 12 -7.38 -21.13 -4.77
N LEU A 13 -7.01 -22.22 -4.10
CA LEU A 13 -6.31 -23.38 -4.58
C LEU A 13 -4.90 -23.14 -5.14
N VAL A 14 -3.96 -23.58 -4.31
CA VAL A 14 -2.89 -24.50 -4.71
C VAL A 14 -3.36 -25.32 -5.92
N ASP A 15 -2.95 -24.87 -7.10
CA ASP A 15 -2.56 -25.69 -8.22
C ASP A 15 -1.28 -25.08 -8.77
N PHE A 16 -0.22 -25.33 -8.01
CA PHE A 16 1.13 -25.24 -8.53
C PHE A 16 1.21 -26.07 -9.82
N VAL A 17 1.81 -25.45 -10.83
CA VAL A 17 2.29 -26.08 -12.07
C VAL A 17 1.18 -26.42 -13.08
N SER A 18 1.06 -25.62 -14.17
CA SER A 18 1.15 -26.13 -15.57
C SER A 18 0.40 -25.34 -16.66
N GLN A 19 -0.49 -24.37 -16.38
CA GLN A 19 -1.36 -23.84 -17.44
C GLN A 19 -1.43 -22.31 -17.56
N ASN A 20 -0.28 -21.66 -17.71
CA ASN A 20 -0.23 -20.31 -18.30
C ASN A 20 0.60 -20.35 -19.60
N ALA A 21 0.10 -21.10 -20.57
CA ALA A 21 0.89 -21.52 -21.73
C ALA A 21 0.81 -20.62 -22.98
N GLU A 22 -0.20 -19.76 -23.17
CA GLU A 22 -0.38 -19.24 -24.54
C GLU A 22 -0.55 -17.72 -24.69
N GLN A 23 -1.39 -17.04 -23.91
CA GLN A 23 -1.51 -15.58 -24.06
C GLN A 23 -0.50 -14.79 -23.20
N ALA A 24 0.18 -15.47 -22.27
CA ALA A 24 1.45 -15.05 -21.68
C ALA A 24 2.62 -15.19 -22.68
N GLY A 25 2.45 -15.94 -23.78
CA GLY A 25 3.50 -16.38 -24.70
C GLY A 25 4.15 -15.30 -25.58
N LYS A 26 3.45 -14.20 -25.92
CA LYS A 26 4.03 -13.15 -26.80
C LYS A 26 4.85 -12.08 -26.07
N SER A 27 4.65 -11.92 -24.77
CA SER A 27 5.56 -11.17 -23.90
C SER A 27 6.50 -12.09 -23.10
N ALA A 28 6.36 -13.42 -23.15
CA ALA A 28 7.17 -14.40 -22.41
C ALA A 28 8.62 -14.57 -22.91
N ALA A 29 8.94 -14.22 -24.15
CA ALA A 29 10.34 -14.29 -24.64
C ALA A 29 11.22 -13.17 -24.06
N ALA A 30 10.63 -12.06 -23.63
CA ALA A 30 11.31 -10.95 -22.95
C ALA A 30 11.02 -10.89 -21.43
N TYR A 31 10.09 -11.72 -20.92
CA TYR A 31 9.74 -11.84 -19.50
C TYR A 31 10.51 -12.95 -18.76
N SER A 32 11.44 -13.62 -19.43
CA SER A 32 12.29 -14.63 -18.81
C SER A 32 13.27 -13.96 -17.82
N GLY A 33 12.86 -13.88 -16.56
CA GLY A 33 13.79 -13.61 -15.45
C GLY A 33 13.42 -12.52 -14.45
N ARG A 34 12.23 -11.91 -14.48
CA ARG A 34 11.84 -10.95 -13.43
C ARG A 34 10.86 -11.57 -12.44
N GLU A 35 11.39 -12.08 -11.32
CA GLU A 35 10.61 -12.39 -10.11
C GLU A 35 9.66 -11.24 -9.79
N ARG A 36 8.34 -11.47 -9.72
CA ARG A 36 7.40 -10.44 -9.25
C ARG A 36 7.60 -10.21 -7.77
N ARG A 37 8.45 -9.25 -7.43
CA ARG A 37 8.70 -8.79 -6.08
C ARG A 37 7.56 -7.86 -5.65
N LEU A 38 6.49 -8.44 -5.11
CA LEU A 38 5.35 -7.71 -4.57
C LEU A 38 5.49 -7.62 -3.05
N ILE A 39 5.36 -6.42 -2.49
CA ILE A 39 5.32 -6.21 -1.04
C ILE A 39 3.93 -5.77 -0.59
N GLU A 40 3.55 -6.13 0.62
CA GLU A 40 2.23 -5.80 1.16
C GLU A 40 2.24 -4.44 1.87
N ILE A 41 1.17 -3.68 1.62
CA ILE A 41 0.88 -2.41 2.28
C ILE A 41 -0.25 -2.65 3.27
N THR A 42 0.08 -2.62 4.56
CA THR A 42 -0.86 -2.81 5.65
C THR A 42 -1.33 -1.47 6.19
N PRO A 43 -2.63 -1.14 6.10
CA PRO A 43 -3.20 -0.02 6.83
C PRO A 43 -3.24 -0.38 8.33
N GLY A 44 -2.70 0.50 9.17
CA GLY A 44 -2.76 0.39 10.62
C GLY A 44 -4.05 0.96 11.20
N ASP A 45 -4.10 1.02 12.53
CA ASP A 45 -5.26 1.51 13.25
C ASP A 45 -5.63 2.95 12.88
N GLY A 46 -6.94 3.19 12.75
CA GLY A 46 -7.50 4.48 12.31
C GLY A 46 -7.71 4.62 10.80
N LEU A 47 -7.15 3.72 9.99
CA LEU A 47 -7.40 3.65 8.54
C LEU A 47 -8.42 2.56 8.21
N LEU A 48 -9.34 2.87 7.31
CA LEU A 48 -10.33 1.93 6.80
C LEU A 48 -9.72 1.04 5.70
N TYR A 49 -8.95 1.66 4.80
CA TYR A 49 -8.20 0.97 3.75
C TYR A 49 -7.07 1.87 3.23
N ALA A 50 -6.07 1.23 2.63
CA ALA A 50 -5.01 1.87 1.85
C ALA A 50 -4.89 1.17 0.48
N VAL A 51 -4.68 1.94 -0.57
CA VAL A 51 -4.55 1.51 -1.95
C VAL A 51 -3.32 2.22 -2.56
N PRO A 52 -2.41 1.51 -3.23
CA PRO A 52 -2.44 0.07 -3.49
C PRO A 52 -2.24 -0.76 -2.22
N GLN A 53 -2.81 -1.97 -2.18
CA GLN A 53 -2.58 -2.94 -1.09
C GLN A 53 -1.26 -3.71 -1.28
N ARG A 54 -0.72 -3.68 -2.50
CA ARG A 54 0.54 -4.33 -2.88
C ARG A 54 1.35 -3.42 -3.77
N LEU A 55 2.62 -3.26 -3.46
CA LEU A 55 3.57 -2.49 -4.26
C LEU A 55 4.42 -3.44 -5.11
N ASN A 56 4.64 -3.10 -6.37
CA ASN A 56 5.43 -3.92 -7.30
C ASN A 56 6.85 -3.36 -7.44
N LEU A 57 7.83 -4.01 -6.80
CA LEU A 57 9.23 -3.57 -6.79
C LEU A 57 9.93 -3.67 -8.15
N ASN A 58 9.33 -4.37 -9.12
CA ASN A 58 9.86 -4.43 -10.49
C ASN A 58 9.50 -3.20 -11.34
N GLU A 59 8.58 -2.38 -10.88
CA GLU A 59 8.18 -1.15 -11.54
C GLU A 59 8.87 0.06 -10.92
N ASP A 60 8.78 1.19 -11.62
CA ASP A 60 9.31 2.44 -11.10
C ASP A 60 8.42 2.93 -9.96
N ASN A 61 8.91 2.79 -8.73
CA ASN A 61 8.21 3.25 -7.52
C ASN A 61 8.75 4.60 -7.03
N SER A 62 9.32 5.41 -7.94
CA SER A 62 9.81 6.75 -7.60
C SER A 62 8.64 7.70 -7.30
N LYS A 63 7.48 7.42 -7.88
CA LYS A 63 6.24 8.16 -7.65
C LYS A 63 5.09 7.19 -7.50
N THR A 64 4.93 6.66 -6.30
CA THR A 64 3.77 5.85 -5.97
C THR A 64 2.72 6.72 -5.31
N ASP A 65 1.57 6.84 -5.97
CA ASP A 65 0.39 7.47 -5.40
C ASP A 65 -0.33 6.46 -4.48
N LEU A 66 -0.42 6.83 -3.22
CA LEU A 66 -1.09 6.06 -2.19
C LEU A 66 -2.35 6.80 -1.76
N TYR A 67 -3.47 6.10 -1.85
CA TYR A 67 -4.80 6.55 -1.48
C TYR A 67 -5.23 5.83 -0.21
N PHE A 68 -5.72 6.57 0.77
CA PHE A 68 -6.19 5.97 2.01
C PHE A 68 -7.43 6.71 2.50
N ARG A 69 -8.22 6.00 3.31
CA ARG A 69 -9.41 6.56 3.94
C ARG A 69 -9.33 6.34 5.43
N VAL A 70 -9.60 7.39 6.20
CA VAL A 70 -9.71 7.30 7.65
C VAL A 70 -11.02 6.62 8.05
N ARG A 71 -11.00 5.88 9.15
CA ARG A 71 -12.18 5.17 9.67
C ARG A 71 -13.19 6.13 10.31
N GLU A 72 -12.69 7.15 11.01
CA GLU A 72 -13.47 8.14 11.75
C GLU A 72 -12.94 9.55 11.46
N GLU A 73 -13.62 10.58 11.96
CA GLU A 73 -13.15 11.96 11.82
C GLU A 73 -11.93 12.18 12.70
N GLU A 74 -10.81 12.55 12.07
CA GLU A 74 -9.50 12.64 12.69
C GLU A 74 -9.01 14.09 12.63
N ASN A 75 -8.81 14.69 13.81
CA ASN A 75 -8.38 16.08 13.94
C ASN A 75 -6.91 16.12 14.35
N ASN A 76 -6.11 16.89 13.60
CA ASN A 76 -4.69 17.13 13.86
C ASN A 76 -3.91 15.81 14.04
N CYS A 77 -3.73 15.07 12.96
CA CYS A 77 -3.05 13.77 12.98
C CYS A 77 -1.82 13.78 12.08
N VAL A 78 -0.92 12.84 12.29
CA VAL A 78 0.23 12.60 11.44
C VAL A 78 0.15 11.19 10.92
N LEU A 79 0.15 11.05 9.60
CA LEU A 79 0.32 9.77 8.94
C LEU A 79 1.81 9.47 8.85
N HIS A 80 2.20 8.32 9.40
CA HIS A 80 3.53 7.76 9.30
C HIS A 80 3.48 6.54 8.41
N ILE A 81 4.37 6.49 7.42
CA ILE A 81 4.56 5.31 6.57
C ILE A 81 5.88 4.69 6.97
N TYR A 82 5.83 3.44 7.38
CA TYR A 82 6.98 2.64 7.76
C TYR A 82 7.26 1.61 6.67
N ALA A 83 8.51 1.44 6.28
CA ALA A 83 9.00 0.30 5.53
C ALA A 83 9.96 -0.49 6.42
N ASP A 84 9.66 -1.75 6.69
CA ASP A 84 10.50 -2.61 7.55
C ASP A 84 10.79 -2.00 8.93
N GLY A 85 9.82 -1.28 9.48
CA GLY A 85 9.94 -0.57 10.76
C GLY A 85 10.71 0.76 10.68
N LYS A 86 11.22 1.16 9.51
CA LYS A 86 11.84 2.47 9.29
C LYS A 86 10.81 3.46 8.76
N GLU A 87 10.67 4.61 9.40
CA GLU A 87 9.83 5.70 8.88
C GLU A 87 10.43 6.23 7.57
N ILE A 88 9.65 6.16 6.49
CA ILE A 88 10.06 6.63 5.14
C ILE A 88 9.33 7.91 4.75
N LEU A 89 8.13 8.12 5.28
CA LEU A 89 7.36 9.34 5.05
C LEU A 89 6.55 9.67 6.29
N LYS A 90 6.49 10.97 6.58
CA LYS A 90 5.54 11.54 7.54
C LYS A 90 4.78 12.69 6.90
N LYS A 91 3.46 12.71 7.09
CA LYS A 91 2.60 13.77 6.60
C LYS A 91 1.60 14.17 7.67
N ARG A 92 1.60 15.44 8.04
CA ARG A 92 0.64 15.99 8.99
C ARG A 92 -0.62 16.43 8.26
N TYR A 93 -1.76 16.04 8.80
CA TYR A 93 -3.09 16.41 8.35
C TYR A 93 -3.80 17.16 9.48
N ALA A 94 -4.30 18.36 9.18
CA ALA A 94 -5.02 19.17 10.17
C ALA A 94 -6.40 18.58 10.48
N PHE A 95 -7.03 17.99 9.47
CA PHE A 95 -8.40 17.50 9.55
C PHE A 95 -8.63 16.46 8.45
N MET A 96 -9.13 15.28 8.80
CA MET A 96 -9.47 14.21 7.86
C MET A 96 -10.86 13.67 8.19
N ARG A 97 -11.68 13.47 7.15
CA ARG A 97 -13.03 12.91 7.29
C ARG A 97 -13.14 11.60 6.54
N PRO A 98 -13.89 10.62 7.07
CA PRO A 98 -14.20 9.38 6.35
C PRO A 98 -14.78 9.58 4.95
N PRO A 99 -15.71 10.51 4.67
CA PRO A 99 -16.17 10.75 3.29
C PRO A 99 -15.07 11.19 2.32
N GLU A 100 -14.01 11.83 2.80
CA GLU A 100 -12.91 12.35 1.98
C GLU A 100 -11.83 11.27 1.82
N MET A 101 -11.41 11.02 0.58
CA MET A 101 -10.31 10.10 0.29
C MET A 101 -9.03 10.92 0.20
N GLU A 102 -8.07 10.63 1.06
CA GLU A 102 -6.79 11.31 1.06
C GLU A 102 -5.82 10.58 0.13
N ASN A 103 -4.95 11.35 -0.53
CA ASN A 103 -3.88 10.81 -1.34
C ASN A 103 -2.53 11.45 -0.99
N LEU A 104 -1.46 10.70 -1.17
CA LEU A 104 -0.10 11.18 -1.07
C LEU A 104 0.77 10.48 -2.10
N THR A 105 1.81 11.17 -2.55
CA THR A 105 2.83 10.57 -3.43
C THR A 105 4.07 10.31 -2.60
N ILE A 106 4.62 9.12 -2.70
CA ILE A 106 5.82 8.68 -2.01
C ILE A 106 6.80 8.04 -2.98
N ASP A 107 8.09 8.29 -2.75
CA ASP A 107 9.19 7.66 -3.46
C ASP A 107 9.67 6.44 -2.66
N PHE A 108 9.20 5.26 -3.06
CA PHE A 108 9.67 3.99 -2.49
C PHE A 108 10.96 3.51 -3.17
N SER A 109 11.34 4.05 -4.33
CA SER A 109 12.61 3.73 -5.00
C SER A 109 13.84 4.13 -4.17
N ALA A 110 13.73 5.17 -3.35
CA ALA A 110 14.75 5.56 -2.38
C ALA A 110 14.85 4.61 -1.17
N CYS A 111 13.86 3.74 -0.98
CA CYS A 111 13.84 2.73 0.07
C CYS A 111 14.42 1.43 -0.49
N GLU A 112 15.38 0.82 0.20
CA GLU A 112 15.92 -0.50 -0.16
C GLU A 112 14.90 -1.60 0.21
N LEU A 113 13.80 -1.65 -0.55
CA LEU A 113 12.70 -2.60 -0.37
C LEU A 113 12.98 -3.91 -1.11
N ASN A 114 12.69 -5.01 -0.43
CA ASN A 114 12.92 -6.37 -0.88
C ASN A 114 11.59 -7.15 -0.89
N GLU A 115 11.56 -8.36 -1.44
CA GLU A 115 10.36 -9.21 -1.43
C GLU A 115 9.82 -9.56 -0.04
N ASN A 116 10.68 -9.50 0.99
CA ASN A 116 10.31 -9.72 2.39
C ASN A 116 9.94 -8.42 3.11
N SER A 117 10.03 -7.28 2.42
CA SER A 117 9.75 -6.00 3.01
C SER A 117 8.24 -5.80 3.19
N ARG A 118 7.88 -5.06 4.24
CA ARG A 118 6.48 -4.70 4.53
C ARG A 118 6.34 -3.21 4.72
N VAL A 119 5.25 -2.66 4.18
CA VAL A 119 4.91 -1.25 4.36
C VAL A 119 3.73 -1.17 5.30
N GLU A 120 3.87 -0.40 6.37
CA GLU A 120 2.81 -0.16 7.35
C GLU A 120 2.45 1.31 7.38
N LEU A 121 1.15 1.62 7.29
CA LEU A 121 0.66 2.97 7.48
C LEU A 121 0.12 3.11 8.89
N ARG A 122 0.65 4.06 9.67
CA ARG A 122 0.17 4.32 11.03
C ARG A 122 -0.33 5.74 11.13
N LEU A 123 -1.53 5.90 11.66
CA LEU A 123 -2.09 7.21 11.93
C LEU A 123 -1.85 7.56 13.41
N GLU A 124 -1.06 8.59 13.66
CA GLU A 124 -0.80 9.12 14.99
C GLU A 124 -1.66 10.36 15.24
N ARG A 125 -2.51 10.32 16.27
CA ARG A 125 -3.33 11.48 16.65
C ARG A 125 -2.49 12.44 17.48
N LEU A 126 -2.21 13.64 16.97
CA LEU A 126 -1.63 14.73 17.78
C LEU A 126 -2.76 15.37 18.59
N GLY A 127 -3.32 14.58 19.51
CA GLY A 127 -4.16 15.11 20.57
C GLY A 127 -3.39 16.17 21.32
N LYS A 128 -4.06 17.30 21.61
CA LYS A 128 -3.63 18.24 22.65
C LYS A 128 -3.23 17.38 23.85
N GLY A 129 -1.98 17.52 24.29
CA GLY A 129 -1.31 16.56 25.17
C GLY A 129 -2.21 15.97 26.24
N ASP A 130 -1.97 14.70 26.52
CA ASP A 130 -2.45 13.97 27.69
C ASP A 130 -2.31 14.88 28.93
N GLY A 131 -3.38 15.61 29.16
CA GLY A 131 -3.66 16.35 30.36
C GLY A 131 -4.86 15.65 30.92
N VAL A 132 -4.68 15.17 32.16
CA VAL A 132 -5.62 14.50 33.07
C VAL A 132 -5.46 12.98 33.05
N LYS A 133 -5.02 12.31 34.13
CA LYS A 133 -4.77 12.68 35.53
C LYS A 133 -3.98 11.56 36.21
#